data_AF-A0A9D2EVD7-F1
#
_entry.id   AF-A0A9D2EVD7-F1
#
_cell.length_a   1.000
_cell.length_b   1.000
_cell.length_c   1.000
_cell.angle_alpha   90.00
_cell.angle_beta   90.00
_cell.angle_gamma   90.00
#
_symmetry.space_group_name_H-M   'P 1'
#
loop_
_entity.id
_entity.type
_entity.pdbx_description
1 polymer ?
#
loop_
_entity_poly.entity_id
_entity_poly.type
_entity_poly.pdbx_seq_one_letter_code
_entity_poly.pdbx_strand_id
1 'polypeptide(L)'
;MKKNIWITVFSFCLLFFVFSTVYYFSYRDLLQSQSDGPSQEEIRFETILAETESTEESAVEAGRQDEDTVTEKMLYISQNYDTASQTVTETIRPMPEAYIGKTREELIELLKQEDEGKSLVSFSSSRLVIRSEAAVDPEDYRFLLILEEGYLKVYLSDRSDVYLETYLTEEELPASERTVLKNGYYIKDVGALYDYLESITS
;
A
#
# COMPACT_ATOMS: atom_id res chain seq x y z
N MET A 1 -6.75 23.82 -60.60
CA MET A 1 -6.20 22.67 -59.84
C MET A 1 -6.10 22.91 -58.32
N LYS A 2 -6.93 23.75 -57.68
CA LYS A 2 -6.84 24.04 -56.23
C LYS A 2 -7.93 23.37 -55.36
N LYS A 3 -9.03 22.91 -55.96
CA LYS A 3 -10.20 22.38 -55.24
C LYS A 3 -9.93 21.01 -54.59
N ASN A 4 -8.95 20.27 -55.08
CA ASN A 4 -8.66 18.89 -54.63
C ASN A 4 -7.70 18.86 -53.42
N ILE A 5 -6.92 19.92 -53.22
CA ILE A 5 -5.96 20.03 -52.10
C ILE A 5 -6.71 20.24 -50.78
N TRP A 6 -7.81 21.00 -50.80
CA TRP A 6 -8.62 21.21 -49.59
C TRP A 6 -9.32 19.92 -49.15
N ILE A 7 -9.71 19.08 -50.12
CA ILE A 7 -10.32 17.76 -49.86
C ILE A 7 -9.29 16.80 -49.23
N THR A 8 -8.04 16.79 -49.70
CA THR A 8 -7.01 15.92 -49.13
C THR A 8 -6.56 16.37 -47.74
N VAL A 9 -6.45 17.68 -47.50
CA VAL A 9 -6.13 18.22 -46.16
C VAL A 9 -7.25 17.94 -45.17
N PHE A 10 -8.51 18.13 -45.57
CA PHE A 10 -9.66 17.80 -44.73
C PHE A 10 -9.74 16.30 -44.42
N SER A 11 -9.46 15.45 -45.41
CA SER A 11 -9.39 14.00 -45.23
C SER A 11 -8.30 13.57 -44.24
N PHE A 12 -7.15 14.25 -44.24
CA PHE A 12 -6.05 13.98 -43.31
C PHE A 12 -6.40 14.41 -41.88
N CYS A 13 -6.99 15.58 -41.70
CA CYS A 13 -7.46 16.03 -40.38
C CYS A 13 -8.55 15.12 -39.80
N LEU A 14 -9.46 14.63 -40.65
CA LEU A 14 -10.51 13.69 -40.23
C LEU A 14 -9.90 12.36 -39.79
N LEU A 15 -8.86 11.88 -40.47
CA LEU A 15 -8.13 10.68 -40.08
C LEU A 15 -7.47 10.84 -38.70
N PHE A 16 -6.79 11.97 -38.43
CA PHE A 16 -6.21 12.24 -37.10
C PHE A 16 -7.28 12.30 -36.01
N PHE A 17 -8.44 12.89 -36.30
CA PHE A 17 -9.54 12.94 -35.35
C PHE A 17 -10.06 11.53 -35.03
N VAL A 18 -10.22 10.67 -36.03
CA VAL A 18 -10.64 9.27 -35.83
C VAL A 18 -9.60 8.48 -35.04
N PHE A 19 -8.31 8.64 -35.33
CA PHE A 19 -7.26 7.97 -34.54
C PHE A 19 -7.24 8.47 -33.09
N SER A 20 -7.43 9.78 -32.87
CA SER A 20 -7.50 10.35 -31.53
C SER A 20 -8.73 9.88 -30.76
N THR A 21 -9.90 9.76 -31.41
CA THR A 21 -11.12 9.26 -30.75
C THR A 21 -11.03 7.77 -30.47
N VAL A 22 -10.47 6.96 -31.38
CA VAL A 22 -10.23 5.53 -31.16
C VAL A 22 -9.21 5.33 -30.04
N TYR A 23 -8.13 6.10 -30.01
CA TYR A 23 -7.14 6.06 -28.93
C TYR A 23 -7.77 6.45 -27.58
N TYR A 24 -8.56 7.53 -27.55
CA TYR A 24 -9.27 7.96 -26.35
C TYR A 24 -10.29 6.93 -25.87
N PHE A 25 -11.03 6.30 -26.78
CA PHE A 25 -12.00 5.27 -26.43
C PHE A 25 -11.31 3.99 -25.95
N SER A 26 -10.20 3.58 -26.57
CA SER A 26 -9.37 2.46 -26.14
C SER A 26 -8.73 2.71 -24.78
N TYR A 27 -8.26 3.93 -24.51
CA TYR A 27 -7.73 4.34 -23.20
C TYR A 27 -8.81 4.31 -22.12
N ARG A 28 -10.04 4.74 -22.46
CA ARG A 28 -11.19 4.70 -21.56
C ARG A 28 -11.68 3.27 -21.29
N ASP A 29 -11.66 2.40 -22.29
CA ASP A 29 -12.02 0.99 -22.17
C ASP A 29 -11.05 0.23 -21.25
N LEU A 30 -9.76 0.60 -21.28
CA LEU A 30 -8.74 0.05 -20.38
C LEU A 30 -9.01 0.42 -18.91
N LEU A 31 -9.41 1.68 -18.66
CA LEU A 31 -9.83 2.14 -17.33
C LEU A 31 -11.10 1.44 -16.83
N GLN A 32 -12.00 1.04 -17.73
CA GLN A 32 -13.23 0.32 -17.39
C GLN A 32 -13.01 -1.20 -17.23
N SER A 33 -12.07 -1.79 -17.97
CA SER A 33 -11.66 -3.19 -17.79
C SER A 33 -10.96 -3.46 -16.46
N GLN A 34 -10.44 -2.42 -15.82
CA GLN A 34 -9.91 -2.46 -14.44
C GLN A 34 -11.01 -2.32 -13.38
N SER A 35 -12.23 -1.86 -13.74
CA SER A 35 -13.35 -1.67 -12.81
C SER A 35 -14.46 -2.73 -12.90
N ASP A 36 -14.63 -3.41 -14.04
CA ASP A 36 -15.80 -4.30 -14.29
C ASP A 36 -15.51 -5.81 -14.22
N GLY A 37 -14.30 -6.21 -13.80
CA GLY A 37 -14.00 -7.60 -13.47
C GLY A 37 -13.63 -7.73 -12.00
N PRO A 38 -14.18 -8.68 -11.23
CA PRO A 38 -13.73 -8.89 -9.86
C PRO A 38 -12.23 -9.19 -9.92
N SER A 39 -11.44 -8.28 -9.33
CA SER A 39 -9.99 -8.45 -9.31
C SER A 39 -9.67 -9.78 -8.63
N GLN A 40 -8.57 -10.43 -9.02
CA GLN A 40 -8.14 -11.65 -8.30
C GLN A 40 -7.97 -11.39 -6.79
N GLU A 41 -7.74 -10.14 -6.39
CA GLU A 41 -7.73 -9.72 -4.99
C GLU A 41 -9.14 -9.69 -4.38
N GLU A 42 -10.16 -9.22 -5.08
CA GLU A 42 -11.56 -9.23 -4.63
C GLU A 42 -12.11 -10.66 -4.50
N ILE A 43 -11.81 -11.55 -5.47
CA ILE A 43 -12.14 -12.98 -5.38
C ILE A 43 -11.40 -13.64 -4.21
N ARG A 44 -10.14 -13.27 -3.97
CA ARG A 44 -9.34 -13.77 -2.84
C ARG A 44 -9.85 -13.23 -1.50
N PHE A 45 -10.31 -11.98 -1.45
CA PHE A 45 -10.96 -11.38 -0.28
C PHE A 45 -12.31 -12.03 0.03
N GLU A 46 -13.16 -12.29 -0.97
CA GLU A 46 -14.44 -12.98 -0.79
C GLU A 46 -14.24 -14.44 -0.36
N THR A 47 -13.21 -15.11 -0.90
CA THR A 47 -12.82 -16.47 -0.50
C THR A 47 -12.30 -16.51 0.94
N ILE A 48 -11.47 -15.53 1.34
CA ILE A 48 -10.94 -15.42 2.72
C ILE A 48 -12.05 -15.07 3.71
N LEU A 49 -13.00 -14.21 3.34
CA LEU A 49 -14.17 -13.88 4.18
C LEU A 49 -15.09 -15.11 4.38
N ALA A 50 -15.32 -15.90 3.32
CA ALA A 50 -16.12 -17.13 3.38
C ALA A 50 -15.41 -18.27 4.17
N GLU A 51 -14.08 -18.34 4.11
CA GLU A 51 -13.28 -19.29 4.89
C GLU A 51 -13.19 -18.88 6.37
N THR A 52 -13.29 -17.58 6.66
CA THR A 52 -13.32 -17.03 8.03
C THR A 52 -14.68 -17.28 8.72
N GLU A 53 -15.81 -17.21 8.00
CA GLU A 53 -17.14 -17.49 8.58
C GLU A 53 -17.39 -19.00 8.85
N SER A 54 -16.66 -19.91 8.20
CA SER A 54 -16.89 -21.36 8.31
C SER A 54 -16.04 -22.06 9.38
N THR A 55 -15.15 -21.34 10.08
CA THR A 55 -14.25 -21.90 11.11
C THR A 55 -14.71 -21.59 12.55
N GLU A 56 -15.91 -21.07 12.76
CA GLU A 56 -16.53 -20.92 14.09
C GLU A 56 -17.46 -22.09 14.43
N GLU A 57 -16.99 -23.33 14.34
CA GLU A 57 -17.62 -24.44 15.08
C GLU A 57 -16.63 -25.58 15.36
N SER A 58 -15.66 -25.32 16.24
CA SER A 58 -15.06 -26.41 17.03
C SER A 58 -14.61 -25.90 18.38
N ALA A 59 -15.24 -26.47 19.40
CA ALA A 59 -15.06 -26.17 20.80
C ALA A 59 -13.80 -26.83 21.40
N VAL A 60 -13.47 -26.36 22.62
CA VAL A 60 -12.55 -26.93 23.65
C VAL A 60 -11.08 -26.54 23.42
N GLU A 61 -10.32 -25.94 24.35
CA GLU A 61 -10.18 -26.22 25.79
C GLU A 61 -9.57 -25.01 26.55
N ALA A 62 -9.86 -24.89 27.84
CA ALA A 62 -9.41 -23.82 28.72
C ALA A 62 -7.89 -23.82 28.94
N GLY A 63 -7.22 -22.74 28.54
CA GLY A 63 -5.82 -22.45 28.88
C GLY A 63 -5.57 -20.96 28.84
N ARG A 64 -5.23 -20.39 30.01
CA ARG A 64 -4.66 -19.05 30.28
C ARG A 64 -4.82 -18.01 29.15
N GLN A 65 -5.74 -17.06 29.34
CA GLN A 65 -5.76 -15.81 28.54
C GLN A 65 -4.46 -15.07 28.79
N ASP A 66 -3.41 -15.38 28.03
CA ASP A 66 -2.42 -14.37 27.70
C ASP A 66 -3.19 -13.39 26.80
N GLU A 67 -3.56 -12.23 27.34
CA GLU A 67 -4.20 -11.20 26.54
C GLU A 67 -3.24 -10.85 25.39
N ASP A 68 -3.71 -10.97 24.14
CA ASP A 68 -2.92 -10.62 22.97
C ASP A 68 -2.54 -9.13 23.08
N THR A 69 -1.26 -8.87 23.34
CA THR A 69 -0.70 -7.52 23.49
C THR A 69 0.20 -7.18 22.31
N VAL A 70 0.28 -5.89 21.99
CA VAL A 70 1.15 -5.41 20.92
C VAL A 70 2.61 -5.74 21.25
N THR A 71 3.28 -6.43 20.33
CA THR A 71 4.69 -6.83 20.48
C THR A 71 5.55 -6.14 19.43
N GLU A 72 6.81 -5.87 19.73
CA GLU A 72 7.80 -5.28 18.80
C GLU A 72 7.93 -6.03 17.46
N LYS A 73 7.65 -7.33 17.47
CA LYS A 73 7.75 -8.22 16.30
C LYS A 73 6.54 -8.16 15.38
N MET A 74 5.45 -7.50 15.79
CA MET A 74 4.27 -7.37 14.97
C MET A 74 4.54 -6.42 13.81
N LEU A 75 4.02 -6.76 12.64
CA LEU A 75 4.04 -5.88 11.48
C LEU A 75 3.04 -4.75 11.67
N TYR A 76 3.52 -3.52 11.85
CA TYR A 76 2.68 -2.33 11.96
C TYR A 76 2.42 -1.69 10.59
N ILE A 77 1.15 -1.64 10.20
CA ILE A 77 0.69 -1.06 8.94
C ILE A 77 -0.17 0.17 9.26
N SER A 78 0.28 1.34 8.79
CA SER A 78 -0.48 2.57 8.78
C SER A 78 -1.22 2.69 7.45
N GLN A 79 -2.55 2.65 7.47
CA GLN A 79 -3.38 2.94 6.30
C GLN A 79 -3.69 4.43 6.28
N ASN A 80 -3.33 5.14 5.21
CA ASN A 80 -3.86 6.46 4.94
C ASN A 80 -5.04 6.35 3.98
N TYR A 81 -6.20 6.89 4.36
CA TYR A 81 -7.35 6.97 3.46
C TYR A 81 -7.48 8.38 2.89
N ASP A 82 -7.22 8.51 1.59
CA ASP A 82 -7.45 9.76 0.87
C ASP A 82 -8.92 9.83 0.43
N THR A 83 -9.68 10.71 1.10
CA THR A 83 -11.10 10.94 0.82
C THR A 83 -11.35 11.58 -0.55
N ALA A 84 -10.38 12.30 -1.12
CA ALA A 84 -10.53 12.97 -2.41
C ALA A 84 -10.35 11.99 -3.58
N SER A 85 -9.40 11.07 -3.48
CA SER A 85 -9.15 10.05 -4.50
C SER A 85 -9.84 8.71 -4.23
N GLN A 86 -10.44 8.52 -3.04
CA GLN A 86 -10.99 7.25 -2.55
C GLN A 86 -9.96 6.11 -2.55
N THR A 87 -8.68 6.45 -2.37
CA THR A 87 -7.60 5.47 -2.35
C THR A 87 -7.13 5.21 -0.92
N VAL A 88 -6.82 3.95 -0.62
CA VAL A 88 -6.16 3.56 0.63
C VAL A 88 -4.70 3.30 0.30
N THR A 89 -3.81 4.09 0.89
CA THR A 89 -2.37 3.82 0.82
C THR A 89 -1.96 3.09 2.09
N GLU A 90 -1.42 1.88 1.96
CA GLU A 90 -0.84 1.16 3.08
C GLU A 90 0.66 1.48 3.17
N THR A 91 1.11 1.85 4.36
CA THR A 91 2.51 2.11 4.65
C THR A 91 2.90 1.35 5.88
N ILE A 92 3.92 0.49 5.78
CA ILE A 92 4.44 -0.18 6.95
C ILE A 92 5.34 0.81 7.69
N ARG A 93 5.29 0.78 9.01
CA ARG A 93 6.03 1.68 9.89
C ARG A 93 6.68 0.89 11.02
N PRO A 94 7.76 1.41 11.63
CA PRO A 94 8.26 0.84 12.87
C PRO A 94 7.18 0.91 13.95
N MET A 95 7.10 -0.13 14.79
CA MET A 95 6.13 -0.18 15.89
C MET A 95 6.38 0.99 16.86
N PRO A 96 5.40 1.86 17.11
CA PRO A 96 5.55 2.93 18.10
C PRO A 96 5.72 2.36 19.50
N GLU A 97 6.68 2.89 20.26
CA GLU A 97 6.92 2.48 21.65
C GLU A 97 5.66 2.63 22.51
N ALA A 98 4.87 3.66 22.23
CA ALA A 98 3.60 3.92 22.91
C ALA A 98 2.58 2.79 22.71
N TYR A 99 2.70 1.95 21.67
CA TYR A 99 1.74 0.88 21.42
C TYR A 99 2.15 -0.43 22.08
N ILE A 100 3.45 -0.67 22.29
CA ILE A 100 3.99 -1.93 22.82
C ILE A 100 3.39 -2.25 24.19
N GLY A 101 3.00 -3.50 24.38
CA GLY A 101 2.41 -4.02 25.61
C GLY A 101 0.94 -3.63 25.82
N LYS A 102 0.34 -2.83 24.93
CA LYS A 102 -1.08 -2.50 25.02
C LYS A 102 -1.93 -3.66 24.55
N THR A 103 -3.03 -3.89 25.24
CA THR A 103 -4.10 -4.74 24.75
C THR A 103 -4.84 -4.04 23.61
N ARG A 104 -5.67 -4.79 22.90
CA ARG A 104 -6.55 -4.26 21.86
C ARG A 104 -7.41 -3.09 22.37
N GLU A 105 -8.00 -3.23 23.55
CA GLU A 105 -8.90 -2.25 24.15
C GLU A 105 -8.15 -0.98 24.56
N GLU A 106 -6.97 -1.13 25.18
CA GLU A 106 -6.11 -0.02 25.57
C GLU A 106 -5.58 0.76 24.36
N LEU A 107 -5.27 0.05 23.27
CA LEU A 107 -4.85 0.66 22.03
C LEU A 107 -5.99 1.45 21.38
N ILE A 108 -7.21 0.90 21.33
CA ILE A 108 -8.38 1.62 20.81
C ILE A 108 -8.62 2.91 21.58
N GLU A 109 -8.51 2.87 22.91
CA GLU A 109 -8.72 4.05 23.74
C GLU A 109 -7.62 5.10 23.52
N LEU A 110 -6.36 4.67 23.40
CA LEU A 110 -5.26 5.57 23.06
C LEU A 110 -5.48 6.26 21.70
N LEU A 111 -5.89 5.50 20.68
CA LEU A 111 -6.12 6.04 19.33
C LEU A 111 -7.26 7.08 19.32
N LYS A 112 -8.28 6.91 20.16
CA LYS A 112 -9.35 7.90 20.33
C LYS A 112 -8.86 9.19 20.98
N GLN A 113 -7.89 9.09 21.91
CA GLN A 113 -7.32 10.26 22.60
C GLN A 113 -6.38 11.07 21.72
N GLU A 114 -5.76 10.46 20.70
CA GLU A 114 -4.85 11.14 19.79
C GLU A 114 -5.54 12.08 18.78
N ASP A 115 -6.87 12.15 18.73
CA ASP A 115 -7.69 13.14 17.98
C ASP A 115 -7.34 13.33 16.48
N GLU A 116 -6.65 12.36 15.86
CA GLU A 116 -6.16 12.39 14.47
C GLU A 116 -7.02 11.55 13.49
N GLY A 117 -8.24 11.17 13.89
CA GLY A 117 -9.06 10.27 13.07
C GLY A 117 -8.44 8.86 12.91
N LYS A 118 -7.58 8.46 13.86
CA LYS A 118 -6.98 7.13 13.88
C LYS A 118 -7.98 6.08 14.36
N SER A 119 -8.03 4.95 13.67
CA SER A 119 -8.89 3.82 14.02
C SER A 119 -8.17 2.49 13.82
N LEU A 120 -8.44 1.54 14.70
CA LEU A 120 -7.90 0.19 14.60
C LEU A 120 -8.69 -0.59 13.54
N VAL A 121 -8.00 -1.11 12.53
CA VAL A 121 -8.58 -1.91 11.44
C VAL A 121 -8.38 -3.40 11.68
N SER A 122 -7.19 -3.80 12.12
CA SER A 122 -6.85 -5.20 12.37
C SER A 122 -5.86 -5.31 13.53
N PHE A 123 -6.05 -6.34 14.36
CA PHE A 123 -5.21 -6.64 15.52
C PHE A 123 -5.07 -8.16 15.62
N SER A 124 -3.84 -8.65 15.56
CA SER A 124 -3.51 -10.07 15.66
C SER A 124 -2.10 -10.24 16.23
N SER A 125 -1.74 -11.47 16.59
CA SER A 125 -0.42 -11.80 17.15
C SER A 125 0.78 -11.43 16.26
N SER A 126 0.58 -11.26 14.94
CA SER A 126 1.64 -10.95 13.97
C SER A 126 1.44 -9.64 13.20
N ARG A 127 0.24 -9.03 13.25
CA ARG A 127 -0.12 -7.89 12.41
C ARG A 127 -1.01 -6.90 13.14
N LEU A 128 -0.63 -5.62 13.06
CA LEU A 128 -1.38 -4.48 13.57
C LEU A 128 -1.64 -3.49 12.44
N VAL A 129 -2.90 -3.17 12.17
CA VAL A 129 -3.30 -2.22 11.12
C VAL A 129 -4.10 -1.08 11.73
N ILE A 130 -3.58 0.14 11.61
CA ILE A 130 -4.25 1.37 12.06
C ILE A 130 -4.48 2.26 10.85
N ARG A 131 -5.72 2.73 10.67
CA ARG A 131 -6.08 3.70 9.64
C ARG A 131 -6.10 5.09 10.21
N SER A 132 -5.44 6.03 9.54
CA SER A 132 -5.58 7.47 9.77
C SER A 132 -6.15 8.16 8.53
N GLU A 133 -6.85 9.25 8.76
CA GLU A 133 -7.25 10.19 7.69
C GLU A 133 -6.14 11.22 7.42
N ALA A 134 -5.17 11.34 8.33
CA ALA A 134 -4.02 12.23 8.19
C ALA A 134 -3.02 11.68 7.16
N ALA A 135 -2.74 12.48 6.12
CA ALA A 135 -1.70 12.24 5.12
C ALA A 135 -0.36 11.94 5.80
N VAL A 136 0.42 11.02 5.23
CA VAL A 136 1.82 10.83 5.66
C VAL A 136 2.54 12.15 5.45
N ASP A 137 2.96 12.83 6.50
CA ASP A 137 3.81 14.01 6.36
C ASP A 137 5.21 13.55 5.93
N PRO A 138 5.66 13.87 4.71
CA PRO A 138 6.99 13.51 4.26
C PRO A 138 8.10 14.17 5.10
N GLU A 139 7.82 15.19 5.92
CA GLU A 139 8.82 15.79 6.82
C GLU A 139 9.16 14.90 8.03
N ASP A 140 8.25 13.99 8.44
CA ASP A 140 8.48 13.07 9.56
C ASP A 140 9.41 11.89 9.21
N TYR A 141 9.64 11.69 7.91
CA TYR A 141 10.43 10.61 7.36
C TYR A 141 11.52 11.17 6.46
N ARG A 142 12.65 10.47 6.33
CA ARG A 142 13.75 10.94 5.45
C ARG A 142 13.88 10.10 4.20
N PHE A 143 13.44 8.86 4.24
CA PHE A 143 13.63 7.90 3.15
C PHE A 143 12.33 7.20 2.80
N LEU A 144 12.21 6.85 1.53
CA LEU A 144 11.13 6.05 0.97
C LEU A 144 11.74 4.91 0.16
N LEU A 145 11.47 3.67 0.56
CA LEU A 145 11.95 2.46 -0.10
C LEU A 145 10.85 1.94 -1.00
N ILE A 146 11.16 1.79 -2.29
CA ILE A 146 10.22 1.30 -3.30
C ILE A 146 10.89 0.23 -4.15
N LEU A 147 10.20 -0.88 -4.34
CA LEU A 147 10.53 -1.90 -5.32
C LEU A 147 9.92 -1.50 -6.67
N GLU A 148 10.76 -1.00 -7.57
CA GLU A 148 10.35 -0.61 -8.92
C GLU A 148 11.36 -1.09 -9.95
N GLU A 149 10.88 -1.43 -11.15
CA GLU A 149 11.73 -1.96 -12.24
C GLU A 149 12.52 -3.23 -11.85
N GLY A 150 12.05 -3.96 -10.84
CA GLY A 150 12.66 -5.20 -10.35
C GLY A 150 13.79 -5.02 -9.34
N TYR A 151 14.08 -3.79 -8.91
CA TYR A 151 15.13 -3.48 -7.93
C TYR A 151 14.60 -2.59 -6.81
N LEU A 152 15.13 -2.79 -5.61
CA LEU A 152 14.82 -1.93 -4.48
C LEU A 152 15.58 -0.60 -4.62
N LYS A 153 14.85 0.51 -4.66
CA LYS A 153 15.41 1.87 -4.66
C LYS A 153 15.04 2.60 -3.38
N VAL A 154 16.00 3.35 -2.85
CA VAL A 154 15.79 4.22 -1.70
C VAL A 154 15.76 5.67 -2.20
N TYR A 155 14.62 6.31 -2.04
CA TYR A 155 14.40 7.72 -2.33
C TYR A 155 14.49 8.56 -1.06
N LEU A 156 14.62 9.88 -1.21
CA LEU A 156 14.17 10.81 -0.19
C LEU A 156 12.65 10.67 0.03
N SER A 157 12.14 11.05 1.20
CA SER A 157 10.74 10.85 1.59
C SER A 157 9.72 11.47 0.62
N ASP A 158 10.06 12.59 0.01
CA ASP A 158 9.23 13.27 -1.00
C ASP A 158 9.35 12.65 -2.41
N ARG A 159 10.12 11.58 -2.57
CA ARG A 159 10.46 10.91 -3.84
C ARG A 159 11.11 11.85 -4.86
N SER A 160 11.68 12.98 -4.42
CA SER A 160 12.33 13.95 -5.31
C SER A 160 13.61 13.40 -5.94
N ASP A 161 14.43 12.75 -5.11
CA ASP A 161 15.75 12.25 -5.47
C ASP A 161 15.97 10.82 -4.97
N VAL A 162 16.73 10.05 -5.74
CA VAL A 162 17.24 8.74 -5.31
C VAL A 162 18.38 8.97 -4.32
N TYR A 163 18.20 8.50 -3.09
CA TYR A 163 19.23 8.54 -2.05
C TYR A 163 20.24 7.40 -2.23
N LEU A 164 19.75 6.18 -2.48
CA LEU A 164 20.57 5.00 -2.65
C LEU A 164 19.92 4.03 -3.66
N GLU A 165 20.66 3.69 -4.72
CA GLU A 165 20.33 2.56 -5.57
C GLU A 165 20.86 1.29 -4.90
N THR A 166 19.98 0.34 -4.63
CA THR A 166 20.40 -0.98 -4.18
C THR A 166 20.41 -1.93 -5.38
N TYR A 167 21.31 -2.92 -5.36
CA TYR A 167 21.31 -4.00 -6.35
C TYR A 167 20.42 -5.18 -5.92
N LEU A 168 19.58 -4.99 -4.90
CA LEU A 168 18.72 -6.02 -4.36
C LEU A 168 17.53 -6.21 -5.30
N THR A 169 17.46 -7.39 -5.90
CA THR A 169 16.40 -7.72 -6.86
C THR A 169 15.13 -8.19 -6.15
N GLU A 170 14.00 -8.12 -6.85
CA GLU A 170 12.73 -8.66 -6.35
C GLU A 170 12.85 -10.14 -5.93
N GLU A 171 13.66 -10.93 -6.63
CA GLU A 171 13.82 -12.36 -6.36
C GLU A 171 14.60 -12.66 -5.08
N GLU A 172 15.49 -11.75 -4.69
CA GLU A 172 16.29 -11.85 -3.46
C GLU A 172 15.51 -11.39 -2.22
N LEU A 173 14.38 -10.72 -2.41
CA LEU A 173 13.55 -10.23 -1.32
C LEU A 173 12.59 -11.31 -0.79
N PRO A 174 12.43 -11.40 0.55
CA PRO A 174 11.42 -12.24 1.16
C PRO A 174 10.02 -11.95 0.57
N ALA A 175 9.22 -13.01 0.38
CA ALA A 175 7.88 -12.87 -0.20
C ALA A 175 6.97 -11.92 0.59
N SER A 176 7.14 -11.87 1.91
CA SER A 176 6.45 -10.92 2.79
C SER A 176 6.82 -9.47 2.48
N GLU A 177 8.11 -9.18 2.24
CA GLU A 177 8.63 -7.83 2.04
C GLU A 177 8.35 -7.28 0.63
N ARG A 178 8.23 -8.14 -0.38
CA ARG A 178 7.96 -7.70 -1.76
C ARG A 178 6.69 -6.86 -1.87
N THR A 179 5.62 -7.27 -1.21
CA THR A 179 4.34 -6.53 -1.23
C THR A 179 4.49 -5.18 -0.52
N VAL A 180 5.21 -5.15 0.60
CA VAL A 180 5.52 -3.94 1.37
C VAL A 180 6.24 -2.93 0.50
N LEU A 181 7.32 -3.38 -0.15
CA LEU A 181 8.21 -2.53 -0.91
C LEU A 181 7.58 -2.08 -2.25
N LYS A 182 6.65 -2.86 -2.82
CA LYS A 182 5.84 -2.40 -3.98
C LYS A 182 4.93 -1.22 -3.64
N ASN A 183 4.40 -1.19 -2.41
CA ASN A 183 3.51 -0.13 -1.94
C ASN A 183 4.28 1.08 -1.38
N GLY A 184 5.54 0.88 -1.01
CA GLY A 184 6.42 1.91 -0.46
C GLY A 184 6.56 1.81 1.06
N TYR A 185 7.79 1.96 1.55
CA TYR A 185 8.12 1.86 2.95
C TYR A 185 8.91 3.08 3.42
N TYR A 186 8.36 3.83 4.38
CA TYR A 186 8.97 5.07 4.86
C TYR A 186 9.86 4.82 6.07
N ILE A 187 11.06 5.39 6.04
CA ILE A 187 12.05 5.26 7.09
C ILE A 187 12.51 6.65 7.57
N LYS A 188 12.61 6.78 8.89
CA LYS A 188 12.84 8.06 9.57
C LYS A 188 14.26 8.57 9.45
N ASP A 189 15.25 7.70 9.57
CA ASP A 189 16.66 8.08 9.58
C ASP A 189 17.57 7.00 8.99
N VAL A 190 18.86 7.34 8.87
CA VAL A 190 19.85 6.51 8.18
C VAL A 190 20.15 5.23 8.95
N GLY A 191 20.08 5.25 10.29
CA GLY A 191 20.31 4.07 11.12
C GLY A 191 19.22 3.03 10.88
N ALA A 192 17.96 3.45 11.03
CA ALA A 192 16.80 2.61 10.77
C ALA A 192 16.76 2.07 9.33
N LEU A 193 17.30 2.83 8.36
CA LEU A 193 17.41 2.38 6.97
C LEU A 193 18.33 1.17 6.86
N TYR A 194 19.53 1.25 7.42
CA TYR A 194 20.48 0.15 7.34
C TYR A 194 20.05 -1.06 8.16
N ASP A 195 19.47 -0.85 9.35
CA ASP A 195 18.92 -1.94 10.17
C ASP A 195 17.84 -2.72 9.39
N TYR A 196 16.95 -2.00 8.70
CA TYR A 196 15.94 -2.62 7.86
C TYR A 196 16.56 -3.36 6.66
N LEU A 197 17.49 -2.75 5.93
CA LEU A 197 18.16 -3.40 4.80
C LEU A 197 18.94 -4.66 5.24
N GLU A 198 19.56 -4.65 6.41
CA GLU A 198 20.21 -5.84 6.98
C GLU A 198 19.18 -6.94 7.28
N SER A 199 18.04 -6.58 7.88
CA SER A 199 16.99 -7.55 8.22
C SER A 199 16.40 -8.30 7.02
N ILE A 200 16.34 -7.67 5.84
CA ILE A 200 15.76 -8.26 4.63
C ILE A 200 16.79 -8.95 3.73
N THR A 201 18.09 -8.75 3.99
CA THR A 201 19.20 -9.35 3.22
C THR A 201 19.94 -10.45 3.97
N SER A 202 19.68 -10.59 5.28
CA SER A 202 20.22 -11.66 6.12
C SER A 202 19.50 -13.00 5.96
#